data_AF-A0A953UUQ1-F1
#
_entry.id   AF-A0A953UUQ1-F1
#
_cell.length_a   1.000
_cell.length_b   1.000
_cell.length_c   1.000
_cell.angle_alpha   90.00
_cell.angle_beta   90.00
_cell.angle_gamma   90.00
#
_symmetry.space_group_name_H-M   'P 1'
#
loop_
_entity.id
_entity.type
_entity.pdbx_description
1 polymer ?
#
loop_
_entity_poly.entity_id
_entity_poly.type
_entity_poly.pdbx_seq_one_letter_code
_entity_poly.pdbx_strand_id
1 'polypeptide(L)' 'MRQGHWAAVDLIGKGGHIRTVPIPEWVKSALDQWTVAAGVTEGRIFRAVARTGKVWGKGISQNVVWYVVRTCC' A
#
# COMPACT_ATOMS: atom_id res chain seq x y z
N MET A 1 -16.27 -11.63 -17.75
CA MET A 1 -15.04 -12.06 -17.04
C MET A 1 -13.97 -11.01 -17.30
N ARG A 2 -13.55 -10.21 -16.30
CA ARG A 2 -12.43 -9.28 -16.46
C ARG A 2 -11.16 -10.14 -16.61
N GLN A 3 -10.52 -10.09 -17.77
CA GLN A 3 -9.20 -10.66 -18.02
C GLN A 3 -8.28 -10.28 -16.84
N GLY A 4 -7.53 -11.23 -16.28
CA GLY A 4 -6.85 -11.17 -14.98
C GLY A 4 -6.00 -9.92 -14.73
N HIS A 5 -6.66 -8.81 -14.45
CA HIS A 5 -6.08 -7.50 -14.21
C HIS A 5 -6.41 -7.09 -12.79
N TRP A 6 -5.38 -6.67 -12.05
CA TRP A 6 -5.52 -6.19 -10.69
C TRP A 6 -5.87 -4.71 -10.67
N ALA A 7 -6.57 -4.28 -9.63
CA ALA A 7 -6.86 -2.88 -9.40
C ALA A 7 -6.97 -2.58 -7.90
N ALA A 8 -6.55 -1.37 -7.51
CA ALA A 8 -6.92 -0.78 -6.25
C ALA A 8 -8.33 -0.18 -6.39
N VAL A 9 -9.29 -0.76 -5.69
CA VAL A 9 -10.70 -0.36 -5.72
C VAL A 9 -11.02 0.57 -4.57
N ASP A 10 -12.14 1.29 -4.71
CA ASP A 10 -12.72 2.13 -3.67
C ASP A 10 -11.78 3.20 -3.08
N LEU A 11 -10.85 3.70 -3.90
CA LEU A 11 -9.96 4.78 -3.49
C LEU A 11 -10.73 6.10 -3.41
N ILE A 12 -10.96 6.57 -2.20
CA ILE A 12 -11.64 7.84 -1.92
C ILE A 12 -10.63 8.99 -2.09
N GLY A 13 -10.85 9.80 -3.10
CA GLY A 13 -10.08 11.01 -3.39
C GLY A 13 -10.75 12.29 -2.90
N LYS A 14 -10.21 13.43 -3.36
CA LYS A 14 -10.74 14.77 -3.05
C LYS A 14 -12.23 14.87 -3.42
N GLY A 15 -13.01 15.51 -2.55
CA GLY A 15 -14.45 15.69 -2.75
C GLY A 15 -15.28 14.41 -2.64
N GLY A 16 -14.72 13.34 -2.08
CA GLY A 16 -15.42 12.06 -1.95
C GLY A 16 -15.47 11.23 -3.25
N HIS A 17 -14.72 11.62 -4.28
CA HIS A 17 -14.68 10.89 -5.54
C HIS A 17 -14.04 9.51 -5.35
N ILE A 18 -14.79 8.46 -5.65
CA ILE A 18 -14.30 7.08 -5.61
C ILE A 18 -13.66 6.72 -6.95
N ARG A 19 -12.45 6.15 -6.91
CA ARG A 19 -11.69 5.74 -8.10
C ARG A 19 -11.27 4.28 -7.98
N THR A 20 -11.30 3.59 -9.12
CA THR A 20 -10.59 2.31 -9.30
C THR A 20 -9.36 2.57 -10.13
N VAL A 21 -8.19 2.22 -9.62
CA VAL A 21 -6.90 2.42 -10.29
C VAL A 21 -6.34 1.06 -10.68
N PRO A 22 -6.13 0.77 -11.98
CA PRO A 22 -5.50 -0.48 -12.39
C PRO A 22 -4.07 -0.56 -11.85
N ILE A 23 -3.66 -1.74 -11.38
CA ILE A 23 -2.29 -1.98 -10.94
C ILE A 23 -1.66 -3.07 -11.82
N PRO A 24 -0.39 -2.89 -12.23
CA PRO A 24 0.34 -3.94 -12.92
C PRO A 24 0.49 -5.21 -12.08
N GLU A 25 0.63 -6.35 -12.75
CA GLU A 25 0.84 -7.66 -12.09
C GLU A 25 2.03 -7.64 -11.13
N TRP A 26 3.15 -7.03 -11.54
CA TRP A 26 4.35 -6.96 -10.70
C TRP A 26 4.11 -6.20 -9.39
N VAL A 27 3.24 -5.18 -9.40
CA VAL A 27 2.86 -4.44 -8.20
C VAL A 27 2.07 -5.35 -7.26
N LYS A 28 1.10 -6.10 -7.80
CA LYS A 28 0.33 -7.06 -7.01
C LYS A 28 1.21 -8.13 -6.38
N SER A 29 2.14 -8.71 -7.15
CA SER A 29 3.07 -9.73 -6.65
C SER A 29 3.96 -9.18 -5.52
N ALA A 30 4.48 -7.95 -5.66
CA ALA A 30 5.26 -7.29 -4.61
C ALA A 30 4.42 -7.03 -3.36
N LEU A 31 3.15 -6.60 -3.53
CA LEU A 31 2.22 -6.42 -2.42
C LEU A 31 1.91 -7.74 -1.70
N ASP A 32 1.74 -8.85 -2.42
CA ASP A 32 1.46 -10.15 -1.82
C ASP A 32 2.65 -10.69 -1.02
N GLN A 33 3.86 -10.57 -1.57
CA GLN A 33 5.08 -10.93 -0.83
C GLN A 33 5.22 -10.09 0.44
N TRP A 34 4.93 -8.80 0.35
CA TRP A 34 4.97 -7.88 1.48
C TRP A 34 3.90 -8.23 2.54
N THR A 35 2.64 -8.44 2.17
CA THR A 35 1.57 -8.69 3.15
C THR A 35 1.78 -10.01 3.87
N VAL A 36 2.31 -11.04 3.19
CA VAL A 36 2.72 -12.29 3.83
C VAL A 36 3.85 -12.06 4.82
N ALA A 37 4.95 -11.43 4.39
CA ALA A 37 6.11 -11.18 5.25
C ALA A 37 5.77 -10.29 6.46
N ALA A 38 4.88 -9.32 6.27
CA ALA A 38 4.44 -8.42 7.32
C ALA A 38 3.31 -9.00 8.20
N GLY A 39 2.70 -10.13 7.83
CA GLY A 39 1.53 -10.67 8.51
C GLY A 39 0.33 -9.73 8.48
N VAL A 40 0.11 -9.04 7.35
CA VAL A 40 -1.03 -8.14 7.15
C VAL A 40 -2.15 -8.92 6.47
N THR A 41 -3.24 -9.16 7.20
CA THR A 41 -4.45 -9.80 6.67
C THR A 41 -5.57 -8.80 6.41
N GLU A 42 -5.54 -7.64 7.07
CA GLU A 42 -6.57 -6.60 6.95
C GLU A 42 -6.02 -5.20 7.30
N GLY A 43 -6.82 -4.17 7.00
CA GLY A 43 -6.50 -2.79 7.30
C GLY A 43 -5.49 -2.19 6.33
N ARG A 44 -4.59 -1.34 6.84
CA ARG A 44 -3.63 -0.61 5.99
C ARG A 44 -2.43 -1.49 5.64
N ILE A 45 -2.15 -1.58 4.33
CA ILE A 45 -1.02 -2.34 3.77
C ILE A 45 0.32 -1.86 4.33
N PHE A 46 0.52 -0.54 4.44
CA PHE A 46 1.73 0.06 5.00
C PHE A 46 1.49 0.52 6.44
N ARG A 47 2.27 -0.03 7.38
CA ARG A 47 2.19 0.26 8.81
C ARG A 47 3.47 0.95 9.29
N ALA A 48 3.36 1.83 10.27
CA ALA A 48 4.56 2.38 10.89
C ALA A 48 5.16 1.33 11.84
N VAL A 49 6.47 1.12 11.72
CA VAL A 49 7.21 0.13 12.51
C VAL A 49 8.33 0.85 13.24
N ALA A 50 8.41 0.66 14.55
CA ALA A 50 9.47 1.21 15.38
C ALA A 50 10.77 0.45 15.10
N ARG A 51 11.91 1.05 15.46
CA ARG A 51 13.23 0.41 15.29
C ARG A 51 13.32 -0.97 15.98
N THR A 52 12.53 -1.19 17.03
CA THR A 52 12.44 -2.47 17.76
C THR A 52 11.51 -3.50 17.09
N GLY A 53 11.02 -3.23 15.87
CA GLY A 53 10.11 -4.12 15.14
C GLY A 53 8.64 -3.99 15.53
N LYS A 54 8.31 -3.17 16.53
CA LYS A 54 6.92 -2.99 16.99
C LYS A 54 6.11 -2.13 16.02
N VAL A 55 4.97 -2.62 15.55
CA VAL A 55 3.98 -1.84 14.81
C VAL A 55 3.36 -0.77 15.72
N TRP A 56 3.22 0.46 15.23
CA TRP A 56 2.64 1.57 15.99
C TRP A 56 1.87 2.54 15.08
N GLY A 57 1.09 3.43 15.70
CA GLY A 57 0.30 4.44 15.01
C GLY A 57 -0.82 3.85 14.14
N LYS A 58 -1.43 4.71 13.31
CA LYS A 58 -2.51 4.28 12.41
C LYS A 58 -1.98 3.81 11.05
N GLY A 59 -0.76 4.17 10.66
CA GLY A 59 -0.19 3.93 9.33
C GLY A 59 1.04 4.82 9.08
N ILE A 60 1.63 4.75 7.89
CA ILE A 60 2.75 5.64 7.52
C ILE A 60 2.25 7.06 7.16
N SER A 61 3.10 8.07 7.34
CA SER A 61 2.82 9.43 6.91
C SER A 61 3.24 9.64 5.44
N GLN A 62 2.71 10.69 4.79
CA GLN A 62 3.13 11.08 3.45
C GLN A 62 4.62 11.42 3.40
N ASN A 63 5.19 11.97 4.48
CA ASN A 63 6.62 12.24 4.57
C ASN A 63 7.44 10.95 4.45
N VAL A 64 7.03 9.85 5.08
CA VAL A 64 7.74 8.56 4.94
C VAL A 64 7.78 8.13 3.48
N VAL A 65 6.66 8.25 2.75
CA VAL A 65 6.62 7.95 1.31
C VAL A 65 7.60 8.83 0.53
N TRP A 66 7.62 10.14 0.79
CA TRP A 66 8.54 11.05 0.14
C TRP A 66 10.02 10.70 0.42
N TYR A 67 10.36 10.39 1.67
CA TYR A 67 11.72 10.01 2.06
C TYR A 67 12.19 8.71 1.39
N VAL A 68 11.30 7.73 1.20
CA VAL A 68 11.63 6.47 0.52
C VAL A 68 11.81 6.70 -0.98
N VAL A 69 10.88 7.43 -1.61
CA VAL A 69 10.90 7.63 -3.07
C VAL A 69 12.04 8.56 -3.49
N ARG A 70 12.34 9.61 -2.72
CA ARG A 70 13.41 10.57 -3.08
C ARG A 70 14.80 9.95 -3.14
N THR A 71 15.03 8.84 -2.43
CA THR A 71 16.32 8.15 -2.37
C THR A 71 16.48 7.09 -3.47
N CYS A 72 15.44 6.86 -4.27
CA CYS A 72 15.48 5.93 -5.40
C CYS A 72 15.93 6.59 -6.72
N CYS A 73 16.26 7.88 -6.69
CA CYS A 73 16.86 8.65 -7.77
C CYS A 73 18.19 9.22 -7.30
#